data_AF-A0A970PT69-F1
#
_entry.id   AF-A0A970PT69-F1
#
_cell.length_a   1.000
_cell.length_b   1.000
_cell.length_c   1.000
_cell.angle_alpha   90.00
_cell.angle_beta   90.00
_cell.angle_gamma   90.00
#
_symmetry.space_group_name_H-M   'P 1'
#
loop_
_entity.id
_entity.type
_entity.pdbx_description
1 polymer ?
#
loop_
_entity_poly.entity_id
_entity_poly.type
_entity_poly.pdbx_seq_one_letter_code
_entity_poly.pdbx_strand_id
1 'polypeptide(L)' 'ISVFCPDGTATGVSIDGLKYPLRGATLTNLSPLGVSNQAMGKKALISVKTGTLMIFIMDGEI' A
#
# COMPACT_ATOMS: atom_id res chain seq x y z
N ILE A 1 -3.53 -3.99 6.70
CA ILE A 1 -3.04 -3.96 5.30
C ILE A 1 -1.85 -3.04 5.24
N SER A 2 -0.69 -3.56 4.85
CA SER A 2 0.53 -2.76 4.74
C SER A 2 1.12 -2.92 3.34
N VAL A 3 1.49 -1.81 2.70
CA VAL A 3 2.01 -1.75 1.33
C VAL A 3 3.43 -1.20 1.33
N PHE A 4 4.37 -1.96 0.74
CA PHE A 4 5.80 -1.67 0.73
C PHE A 4 6.40 -1.78 -0.67
N CYS A 5 7.53 -1.10 -0.89
CA CYS A 5 8.43 -1.37 -1.99
C CYS A 5 9.57 -2.27 -1.45
N PRO A 6 9.67 -3.55 -1.84
CA PRO A 6 10.66 -4.46 -1.26
C PRO A 6 12.10 -4.07 -1.65
N ASP A 7 12.29 -3.53 -2.85
CA ASP A 7 13.57 -3.11 -3.39
C ASP A 7 13.42 -1.91 -4.34
N GLY A 8 14.47 -1.11 -4.48
CA GLY A 8 14.48 0.05 -5.39
C GLY A 8 13.37 1.06 -5.11
N THR A 9 12.60 1.38 -6.15
CA THR A 9 11.56 2.42 -6.14
C THR A 9 10.31 1.96 -6.88
N ALA A 10 9.15 2.15 -6.26
CA ALA A 10 7.83 1.98 -6.87
C ALA A 10 7.16 3.35 -7.04
N THR A 11 6.75 3.70 -8.26
CA THR A 11 6.18 5.02 -8.58
C THR A 11 4.71 4.95 -9.00
N GLY A 12 3.99 6.04 -8.78
CA GLY A 12 2.58 6.14 -9.11
C GLY A 12 1.69 5.26 -8.23
N VAL A 13 2.13 4.94 -7.02
CA VAL A 13 1.42 4.09 -6.07
C VAL A 13 0.14 4.77 -5.61
N SER A 14 -0.99 4.08 -5.74
CA SER A 14 -2.29 4.57 -5.28
C SER A 14 -3.02 3.50 -4.48
N ILE A 15 -3.72 3.93 -3.43
CA ILE A 15 -4.52 3.14 -2.51
C ILE A 15 -5.88 3.83 -2.38
N ASP A 16 -6.95 3.12 -2.75
CA ASP A 16 -8.34 3.52 -2.55
C ASP A 16 -9.09 2.43 -1.77
N GLY A 17 -10.21 2.78 -1.14
CA GLY A 17 -11.04 1.84 -0.40
C GLY A 17 -10.56 1.52 1.03
N LEU A 18 -9.41 2.04 1.44
CA LEU A 18 -8.84 1.87 2.79
C LEU A 18 -8.88 3.17 3.61
N LYS A 19 -8.61 3.07 4.92
CA LYS A 19 -8.67 4.18 5.89
C LYS A 19 -7.72 5.33 5.56
N TYR A 20 -6.53 5.01 5.07
CA TYR A 20 -5.51 5.98 4.71
C TYR A 20 -5.26 5.90 3.19
N PRO A 21 -6.02 6.62 2.36
CA PRO A 21 -5.83 6.59 0.92
C PRO A 21 -4.49 7.23 0.54
N LEU A 22 -3.94 6.80 -0.59
CA LEU A 22 -2.69 7.30 -1.15
C LEU A 22 -2.90 7.50 -2.65
N ARG A 23 -2.32 8.55 -3.24
CA ARG A 23 -2.50 8.82 -4.67
C ARG A 23 -1.20 9.26 -5.32
N GLY A 24 -0.76 8.48 -6.30
CA GLY A 24 0.40 8.79 -7.14
C GLY A 24 1.74 8.87 -6.38
N ALA A 25 1.86 8.24 -5.21
CA ALA A 25 3.04 8.34 -4.38
C ALA A 25 4.22 7.53 -4.95
N THR A 26 5.41 7.90 -4.50
CA THR A 26 6.63 7.11 -4.71
C THR A 26 6.99 6.43 -3.39
N LEU A 27 7.14 5.11 -3.43
CA LEU A 27 7.63 4.31 -2.31
C LEU A 27 9.05 3.85 -2.60
N THR A 28 9.90 3.88 -1.59
CA THR A 28 11.24 3.29 -1.64
C THR A 28 11.37 2.28 -0.49
N ASN A 29 12.37 1.40 -0.58
CA ASN A 29 12.68 0.47 0.51
C ASN A 29 13.10 1.17 1.82
N LEU A 30 13.38 2.47 1.78
CA LEU A 30 13.75 3.29 2.95
C LEU A 30 12.58 4.14 3.50
N SER A 31 11.45 4.24 2.76
CA SER A 31 10.33 5.10 3.17
C SER A 31 8.98 4.45 2.82
N PRO A 32 8.47 3.56 3.70
CA PRO A 32 7.18 2.93 3.47
C PRO A 32 6.04 3.83 3.99
N LEU A 33 5.25 4.39 3.06
CA LEU A 33 4.11 5.28 3.39
C LEU A 33 2.76 4.55 3.50
N GLY A 34 2.71 3.25 3.16
CA GLY A 34 1.48 2.45 3.10
C GLY A 34 1.27 1.50 4.29
N VAL A 35 1.95 1.71 5.41
CA VAL A 35 1.96 0.78 6.55
C VAL A 35 0.75 0.97 7.45
N SER A 36 0.25 -0.13 8.01
CA SER A 36 -0.83 -0.13 9.01
C SER A 36 -2.15 0.48 8.53
N ASN A 37 -2.46 0.31 7.24
CA ASN A 37 -3.74 0.68 6.68
C ASN A 37 -4.83 -0.33 7.07
N GLN A 38 -6.09 0.13 7.09
CA GLN A 38 -7.21 -0.66 7.60
C GLN A 38 -8.31 -0.79 6.55
N ALA A 39 -8.85 -2.00 6.42
CA ALA A 39 -10.03 -2.27 5.59
C ALA A 39 -11.26 -1.58 6.20
N MET A 40 -12.10 -1.01 5.34
CA MET A 40 -13.30 -0.27 5.77
C MET A 40 -14.60 -0.95 5.33
N GLY A 41 -14.59 -2.27 5.15
CA GLY A 41 -15.77 -3.02 4.69
C GLY A 41 -16.19 -2.74 3.24
N LYS A 42 -15.37 -2.03 2.45
CA LYS A 42 -15.55 -1.83 1.01
C LYS A 42 -14.38 -2.41 0.22
N LYS A 43 -14.58 -2.59 -1.09
CA LYS A 43 -13.54 -3.05 -2.00
C LYS A 43 -12.33 -2.11 -1.95
N ALA A 44 -11.15 -2.67 -1.69
CA ALA A 44 -9.89 -1.96 -1.75
C ALA A 44 -9.28 -2.06 -3.15
N LEU A 45 -8.61 -1.00 -3.59
CA LEU A 45 -7.82 -0.97 -4.81
C LEU A 45 -6.41 -0.47 -4.50
N ILE A 46 -5.41 -1.27 -4.85
CA ILE A 46 -3.99 -0.92 -4.74
C ILE A 46 -3.39 -1.05 -6.14
N SER A 47 -2.70 -0.02 -6.62
CA SER A 47 -2.09 0.01 -7.95
C SER A 47 -0.72 0.67 -7.94
N VAL A 48 0.15 0.25 -8.85
CA VAL A 48 1.47 0.84 -9.10
C VAL A 48 1.66 1.03 -10.60
N LYS A 49 2.35 2.10 -11.01
CA LYS A 49 2.68 2.34 -12.42
C LYS A 49 3.99 1.66 -12.83
N THR A 50 5.01 1.75 -11.99
CA THR A 50 6.33 1.15 -12.24
C THR A 50 6.93 0.66 -10.93
N GLY A 51 7.58 -0.51 -10.97
CA GLY A 51 8.19 -1.17 -9.82
C GLY A 51 7.31 -2.24 -9.20
N THR A 52 7.75 -2.77 -8.06
CA THR A 52 7.12 -3.90 -7.37
C THR A 52 6.55 -3.43 -6.04
N LEU A 53 5.36 -3.94 -5.68
CA LEU A 53 4.78 -3.76 -4.36
C LEU A 53 4.69 -5.10 -3.63
N MET A 54 5.04 -5.09 -2.35
CA MET A 54 4.75 -6.18 -1.42
C MET A 54 3.58 -5.75 -0.53
N ILE A 55 2.54 -6.58 -0.46
CA ILE A 55 1.31 -6.27 0.28
C ILE A 55 1.14 -7.32 1.37
N PHE A 56 1.09 -6.87 2.62
CA PHE A 56 0.76 -7.70 3.77
C PHE A 56 -0.68 -7.48 4.17
N ILE A 57 -1.45 -8.58 4.19
CA ILE A 57 -2.81 -8.62 4.71
C ILE A 57 -2.74 -9.43 5.99
N MET A 58 -3.07 -8.79 7.10
CA MET A 58 -3.17 -9.44 8.40
C MET A 58 -4.65 -9.43 8.76
N ASP A 59 -5.18 -10.59 9.14
CA ASP A 59 -6.51 -10.68 9.69
C ASP A 59 -6.46 -10.28 11.16
N GLY A 60 -7.42 -9.46 11.58
CA GLY A 60 -7.48 -8.91 12.92
C GLY A 60 -8.41 -9.75 13.79
N GLU A 61 -8.06 -11.01 14.06
CA GLU A 61 -8.65 -11.76 15.16
C GLU A 61 -7.56 -12.01 16.23
N ILE A 62 -7.86 -11.57 17.46
CA ILE A 62 -7.24 -12.08 18.69
C ILE A 62 -8.20 -13.13 19.23
#